data_AF-A0A3B8LL22-F1
#
_entry.id   AF-A0A3B8LL22-F1
#
_cell.length_a   1.000
_cell.length_b   1.000
_cell.length_c   1.000
_cell.angle_alpha   90.00
_cell.angle_beta   90.00
_cell.angle_gamma   90.00
#
_symmetry.space_group_name_H-M   'P 1'
#
loop_
_entity.id
_entity.type
_entity.pdbx_description
1 polymer ?
#
loop_
_entity_poly.entity_id
_entity_poly.type
_entity_poly.pdbx_seq_one_letter_code
_entity_poly.pdbx_strand_id
1 'polypeptide(L)'
;SLLLAAQVESWIDFPEEFDPALDDSVARLLDDIKAFTTQVHTLLKSYETGRKIQQGWSLVLLGKPNAGKSSLFNYINGEERAIVTSLPGTTRDLLETQIALGGLHVSLADSAGLRTLAATQHDAQISHDAIEQIGINRALKAAEGANLLLAVLDRSRPWGEEDQKVLDACQGRDTILVLNKCDLPDALKLSQAQKDAFAPLHIAEISCESKDGCEPLVQWLEQYMTEQTSATSIMITNERQRDALKEAHKYLQKALDEGLSLGPEFVAEDLRAARQSLVQITGQVSSEDILEAIFTRFCIGK
;
A
#
# COMPACT_ATOMS: atom_id res chain seq x y z
N SER A 1 -12.34 18.93 19.00
CA SER A 1 -11.12 19.68 19.39
C SER A 1 -11.45 21.05 20.00
N LEU A 2 -12.17 21.95 19.30
CA LEU A 2 -12.47 23.31 19.80
C LEU A 2 -13.27 23.34 21.12
N LEU A 3 -14.28 22.47 21.27
CA LEU A 3 -15.09 22.41 22.49
C LEU A 3 -14.30 21.91 23.70
N LEU A 4 -13.42 20.92 23.51
CA LEU A 4 -12.57 20.38 24.57
C LEU A 4 -11.56 21.41 25.07
N ALA A 5 -10.93 22.14 24.13
CA ALA A 5 -10.00 23.21 24.50
C ALA A 5 -10.72 24.36 25.22
N ALA A 6 -11.90 24.78 24.74
CA ALA A 6 -12.66 25.85 25.37
C ALA A 6 -13.10 25.51 26.81
N GLN A 7 -13.42 24.25 27.07
CA GLN A 7 -13.82 23.79 28.40
C GLN A 7 -12.65 23.82 29.40
N VAL A 8 -11.44 23.42 28.98
CA VAL A 8 -10.27 23.45 29.87
C VAL A 8 -9.76 24.88 30.10
N GLU A 9 -9.78 25.75 29.07
CA GLU A 9 -9.41 27.16 29.22
C GLU A 9 -10.34 27.88 30.22
N SER A 10 -11.63 27.53 30.23
CA SER A 10 -12.58 28.06 31.23
C SER A 10 -12.19 27.70 32.67
N TRP A 11 -11.59 26.53 32.91
CA TRP A 11 -11.14 26.15 34.26
C TRP A 11 -9.88 26.90 34.68
N ILE A 12 -9.04 27.28 33.72
CA ILE A 12 -7.82 28.06 33.97
C ILE A 12 -8.16 29.52 34.27
N ASP A 13 -9.08 30.11 33.51
CA ASP A 13 -9.48 31.52 33.67
C ASP A 13 -10.31 31.76 34.94
N PHE A 14 -11.02 30.73 35.43
CA PHE A 14 -11.91 30.82 36.61
C PHE A 14 -11.66 29.67 37.60
N PRO A 15 -10.48 29.60 38.24
CA PRO A 15 -10.10 28.47 39.11
C PRO A 15 -10.97 28.36 40.37
N GLU A 16 -11.65 29.45 40.75
CA GLU A 16 -12.50 29.54 41.94
C GLU A 16 -13.88 28.89 41.73
N GLU A 17 -14.28 28.74 40.45
CA GLU A 17 -15.54 28.10 40.05
C GLU A 17 -15.35 26.60 39.76
N PHE A 18 -14.12 26.09 39.81
CA PHE A 18 -13.74 24.72 39.47
C PHE A 18 -13.26 23.94 40.69
N ASP A 19 -14.01 22.89 41.07
CA ASP A 19 -13.53 21.87 42.00
C ASP A 19 -13.46 20.50 41.27
N PRO A 20 -12.26 20.01 40.93
CA PRO A 20 -12.09 18.76 40.20
C PRO A 20 -12.59 17.53 40.96
N ALA A 21 -12.77 17.61 42.28
CA ALA A 21 -13.30 16.51 43.10
C ALA A 21 -14.84 16.44 43.10
N LEU A 22 -15.52 17.51 42.69
CA LEU A 22 -16.99 17.64 42.75
C LEU A 22 -17.65 17.79 41.38
N ASP A 23 -16.87 17.97 40.32
CA ASP A 23 -17.40 18.30 39.00
C ASP A 23 -17.34 17.12 38.01
N ASP A 24 -18.52 16.60 37.64
CA ASP A 24 -18.72 15.58 36.59
C ASP A 24 -18.16 16.03 35.22
N SER A 25 -17.92 17.33 35.03
CA SER A 25 -17.37 17.89 33.80
C SER A 25 -15.97 17.36 33.46
N VAL A 26 -15.17 17.00 34.48
CA VAL A 26 -13.82 16.41 34.31
C VAL A 26 -13.92 15.00 33.73
N ALA A 27 -14.83 14.18 34.25
CA ALA A 27 -15.06 12.82 33.77
C ALA A 27 -15.55 12.83 32.31
N ARG A 28 -16.48 13.73 31.97
CA ARG A 28 -16.98 13.89 30.60
C ARG A 28 -15.88 14.33 29.63
N LEU A 29 -15.05 15.28 30.03
CA LEU A 29 -13.91 15.72 29.21
C LEU A 29 -12.98 14.54 28.90
N LEU A 30 -12.64 13.71 29.89
CA LEU A 30 -11.79 12.54 29.68
C LEU A 30 -12.41 11.53 28.72
N ASP A 31 -13.71 11.27 28.85
CA ASP A 31 -14.40 10.36 27.95
C ASP A 31 -14.43 10.89 26.52
N ASP A 32 -14.61 12.20 26.33
CA ASP A 32 -14.51 12.83 25.02
C ASP A 32 -13.09 12.78 24.44
N ILE A 33 -12.05 13.03 25.25
CA ILE A 33 -10.65 12.89 24.82
C ILE A 33 -10.34 11.43 24.44
N LYS A 34 -10.81 10.43 25.20
CA LYS A 34 -10.66 9.00 24.87
C LYS A 34 -11.37 8.64 23.58
N ALA A 35 -12.62 9.09 23.41
CA ALA A 35 -13.39 8.84 22.20
C ALA A 35 -12.69 9.45 20.98
N PHE A 36 -12.19 10.68 21.10
CA PHE A 36 -11.45 11.34 20.04
C PHE A 36 -10.11 10.67 19.73
N THR A 37 -9.37 10.25 20.75
CA THR A 37 -8.11 9.47 20.60
C THR A 37 -8.36 8.18 19.83
N THR A 38 -9.48 7.49 20.11
CA THR A 38 -9.87 6.26 19.41
C THR A 38 -10.16 6.53 17.93
N GLN A 39 -10.81 7.65 17.60
CA GLN A 39 -11.06 8.05 16.21
C GLN A 39 -9.75 8.34 15.46
N VAL A 40 -8.84 9.11 16.08
CA VAL A 40 -7.51 9.40 15.52
C VAL A 40 -6.72 8.12 15.29
N HIS A 41 -6.72 7.19 16.23
CA HIS A 41 -6.05 5.89 16.09
C HIS A 41 -6.64 5.04 14.98
N THR A 42 -7.97 5.05 14.82
CA THR A 42 -8.65 4.35 13.74
C THR A 42 -8.22 4.89 12.37
N LEU A 43 -8.12 6.21 12.24
CA LEU A 43 -7.61 6.86 11.02
C LEU A 43 -6.12 6.55 10.79
N LEU A 44 -5.29 6.50 11.84
CA LEU A 44 -3.88 6.09 11.72
C LEU A 44 -3.73 4.67 11.19
N LYS A 45 -4.54 3.72 11.69
CA LYS A 45 -4.55 2.34 11.20
C LYS A 45 -4.95 2.24 9.73
N SER A 46 -5.75 3.19 9.25
CA SER A 46 -6.16 3.26 7.84
C SER A 46 -5.03 3.65 6.89
N TYR A 47 -3.90 4.18 7.39
CA TYR A 47 -2.76 4.63 6.57
C TYR A 47 -2.16 3.53 5.72
N GLU A 48 -1.94 2.33 6.27
CA GLU A 48 -1.31 1.24 5.50
C GLU A 48 -2.17 0.86 4.28
N THR A 49 -3.49 0.83 4.46
CA THR A 49 -4.44 0.58 3.38
C THR A 49 -4.52 1.76 2.42
N GLY A 50 -4.61 3.00 2.92
CA GLY A 50 -4.68 4.20 2.10
C GLY A 50 -3.39 4.46 1.30
N ARG A 51 -2.22 4.16 1.86
CA ARG A 51 -0.93 4.21 1.19
C ARG A 51 -0.87 3.18 0.05
N LYS A 52 -1.30 1.94 0.28
CA LYS A 52 -1.38 0.91 -0.76
C LYS A 52 -2.30 1.34 -1.91
N ILE A 53 -3.45 1.95 -1.59
CA ILE A 53 -4.36 2.49 -2.61
C ILE A 53 -3.72 3.65 -3.38
N GLN A 54 -3.01 4.57 -2.70
CA GLN A 54 -2.36 5.70 -3.35
C GLN A 54 -1.17 5.29 -4.23
N GLN A 55 -0.41 4.27 -3.82
CA GLN A 55 0.69 3.71 -4.60
C GLN A 55 0.19 2.89 -5.79
N GLY A 56 -1.10 2.56 -5.83
CA GLY A 56 -1.70 1.72 -6.85
C GLY A 56 -1.45 0.23 -6.58
N TRP A 57 -2.04 -0.61 -7.44
CA TRP A 57 -1.86 -2.05 -7.38
C TRP A 57 -0.48 -2.44 -7.91
N SER A 58 0.27 -3.28 -7.19
CA SER A 58 1.44 -3.92 -7.76
C SER A 58 1.10 -5.34 -8.22
N LEU A 59 1.28 -5.59 -9.51
CA LEU A 59 0.92 -6.81 -10.23
C LEU A 59 2.16 -7.48 -10.80
N VAL A 60 2.48 -8.69 -10.34
CA VAL A 60 3.71 -9.41 -10.75
C VAL A 60 3.36 -10.71 -11.48
N LEU A 61 3.93 -10.89 -12.68
CA LEU A 61 3.80 -12.12 -13.46
C LEU A 61 4.91 -13.12 -13.10
N LEU A 62 4.52 -14.29 -12.63
CA LEU A 62 5.39 -15.41 -12.28
C LEU A 62 5.11 -16.60 -13.20
N GLY A 63 6.11 -17.42 -13.49
CA GLY A 63 5.94 -18.55 -14.42
C GLY A 63 7.22 -18.98 -15.10
N LYS A 64 7.22 -20.18 -15.69
CA LYS A 64 8.38 -20.74 -16.40
C LYS A 64 8.80 -19.92 -17.63
N PRO A 65 10.05 -20.07 -18.11
CA PRO A 65 10.42 -19.65 -19.45
C PRO A 65 9.40 -20.15 -20.49
N ASN A 66 9.00 -19.29 -21.43
CA ASN A 66 8.05 -19.61 -22.50
C ASN A 66 6.61 -20.00 -22.05
N ALA A 67 6.24 -19.80 -20.78
CA ALA A 67 4.85 -19.90 -20.32
C ALA A 67 3.93 -18.82 -20.91
N GLY A 68 4.51 -17.80 -21.56
CA GLY A 68 3.79 -16.70 -22.21
C GLY A 68 3.56 -15.47 -21.32
N LYS A 69 4.33 -15.33 -20.23
CA LYS A 69 4.34 -14.14 -19.36
C LYS A 69 4.51 -12.84 -20.15
N SER A 70 5.52 -12.75 -21.01
CA SER A 70 5.78 -11.52 -21.77
C SER A 70 4.67 -11.23 -22.80
N SER A 71 4.02 -12.27 -23.34
CA SER A 71 2.84 -12.09 -24.20
C SER A 71 1.65 -11.55 -23.41
N LEU A 72 1.39 -12.09 -22.21
CA LEU A 72 0.36 -11.59 -21.30
C LEU A 72 0.66 -10.17 -20.81
N PHE A 73 1.90 -9.89 -20.42
CA PHE A 73 2.38 -8.56 -20.05
C PHE A 73 2.08 -7.54 -21.17
N ASN A 74 2.45 -7.87 -22.41
CA ASN A 74 2.20 -7.01 -23.55
C ASN A 74 0.70 -6.86 -23.88
N TYR A 75 -0.09 -7.91 -23.66
CA TYR A 75 -1.55 -7.85 -23.81
C TYR A 75 -2.14 -6.85 -22.82
N ILE A 76 -1.88 -7.04 -21.52
CA ILE A 76 -2.38 -6.18 -20.44
C ILE A 76 -1.89 -4.73 -20.64
N ASN A 77 -0.62 -4.55 -20.97
CA ASN A 77 -0.04 -3.23 -21.24
C ASN A 77 -0.55 -2.58 -22.54
N GLY A 78 -1.09 -3.37 -23.48
CA GLY A 78 -1.52 -2.92 -24.80
C GLY A 78 -2.98 -2.45 -24.88
N GLU A 79 -3.85 -2.96 -24.01
CA GLU A 79 -5.27 -2.62 -23.99
C GLU A 79 -5.56 -1.25 -23.34
N GLU A 80 -4.72 -0.79 -22.41
CA GLU A 80 -4.96 0.47 -21.69
C GLU A 80 -3.82 1.47 -21.84
N ARG A 81 -4.04 2.46 -22.72
CA ARG A 81 -3.18 3.64 -22.83
C ARG A 81 -3.61 4.71 -21.83
N ALA A 82 -2.92 4.78 -20.71
CA ALA A 82 -2.63 6.03 -20.03
C ALA A 82 -1.15 6.04 -19.68
N ILE A 83 -0.32 6.55 -20.59
CA ILE A 83 1.09 6.83 -20.32
C ILE A 83 1.12 7.90 -19.23
N VAL A 84 1.30 7.50 -17.96
CA VAL A 84 1.71 8.43 -16.92
C VAL A 84 3.21 8.63 -17.13
N THR A 85 3.56 9.77 -17.71
CA THR A 85 4.93 10.16 -18.06
C THR A 85 5.90 9.97 -16.90
N SER A 86 6.95 9.19 -17.12
CA SER A 86 8.14 9.19 -16.26
C SER A 86 8.89 10.51 -16.41
N LEU A 87 9.15 11.21 -15.30
CA LEU A 87 10.11 12.32 -15.26
C LEU A 87 11.48 11.84 -15.80
N PRO A 88 12.18 12.62 -16.64
CA PRO A 88 13.48 12.22 -17.14
C PRO A 88 14.50 12.25 -16.00
N GLY A 89 15.00 11.09 -15.56
CA GLY A 89 16.09 11.07 -14.57
C GLY A 89 16.33 9.81 -13.74
N THR A 90 15.57 8.72 -13.86
CA THR A 90 15.84 7.53 -13.03
C THR A 90 16.35 6.34 -13.85
N THR A 91 17.52 5.88 -13.45
CA THR A 91 18.36 4.89 -14.09
C THR A 91 17.69 3.51 -14.19
N ARG A 92 17.64 3.00 -15.43
CA ARG A 92 17.87 1.59 -15.84
C ARG A 92 17.97 0.59 -14.68
N ASP A 93 16.86 0.00 -14.26
CA ASP A 93 16.74 -1.37 -13.75
C ASP A 93 15.26 -1.60 -13.35
N LEU A 94 14.68 -2.71 -13.80
CA LEU A 94 13.26 -3.15 -13.77
C LEU A 94 12.34 -2.62 -14.88
N LEU A 95 11.81 -3.56 -15.69
CA LEU A 95 10.70 -3.38 -16.64
C LEU A 95 9.37 -3.30 -15.86
N GLU A 96 9.28 -2.34 -14.94
CA GLU A 96 8.03 -1.96 -14.29
C GLU A 96 7.35 -0.91 -15.17
N THR A 97 6.15 -1.22 -15.66
CA THR A 97 5.33 -0.25 -16.38
C THR A 97 4.15 0.14 -15.52
N GLN A 98 3.87 1.44 -15.48
CA GLN A 98 2.66 1.96 -14.85
C GLN A 98 1.55 1.98 -15.90
N ILE A 99 0.48 1.26 -15.65
CA ILE A 99 -0.74 1.22 -16.47
C ILE A 99 -1.92 1.72 -15.64
N ALA A 100 -3.02 2.07 -16.31
CA ALA A 100 -4.28 2.36 -15.65
C ALA A 100 -5.25 1.24 -15.99
N LEU A 101 -5.72 0.48 -15.00
CA LEU A 101 -6.62 -0.67 -15.16
C LEU A 101 -7.96 -0.42 -14.47
N GLY A 102 -9.03 -0.29 -15.24
CA GLY A 102 -10.33 0.13 -14.72
C GLY A 102 -10.29 1.52 -14.04
N GLY A 103 -9.36 2.39 -14.46
CA GLY A 103 -9.11 3.70 -13.85
C GLY A 103 -8.23 3.69 -12.59
N LEU A 104 -7.75 2.52 -12.15
CA LEU A 104 -6.83 2.36 -11.03
C LEU A 104 -5.38 2.36 -11.52
N HIS A 105 -4.47 2.97 -10.76
CA HIS A 105 -3.04 2.90 -11.05
C HIS A 105 -2.51 1.49 -10.75
N VAL A 106 -1.83 0.87 -11.72
CA VAL A 106 -1.24 -0.47 -11.56
C VAL A 106 0.21 -0.46 -12.04
N SER A 107 1.12 -0.88 -11.16
CA SER A 107 2.49 -1.21 -11.48
C SER A 107 2.57 -2.67 -11.95
N LEU A 108 2.86 -2.88 -13.23
CA LEU A 108 2.98 -4.19 -13.85
C LEU A 108 4.44 -4.58 -14.02
N ALA A 109 4.84 -5.76 -13.52
CA ALA A 109 6.21 -6.27 -13.63
C ALA A 109 6.27 -7.69 -14.25
N ASP A 110 7.22 -7.91 -15.18
CA ASP A 110 7.53 -9.22 -15.77
C ASP A 110 8.78 -9.85 -15.14
N SER A 111 8.65 -11.05 -14.57
CA SER A 111 9.78 -11.84 -14.05
C SER A 111 10.78 -12.26 -15.12
N ALA A 112 10.38 -12.37 -16.40
CA ALA A 112 11.31 -12.71 -17.49
C ALA A 112 12.17 -11.52 -17.94
N GLY A 113 11.67 -10.29 -17.83
CA GLY A 113 12.42 -9.07 -18.12
C GLY A 113 13.61 -8.85 -17.18
N LEU A 114 13.51 -9.37 -15.96
CA LEU A 114 14.57 -9.34 -14.93
C LEU A 114 15.76 -10.25 -15.25
N ARG A 115 15.57 -11.24 -16.14
CA ARG A 115 16.62 -12.17 -16.60
C ARG A 115 17.62 -11.51 -17.54
N THR A 116 17.17 -10.55 -18.35
CA THR A 116 17.97 -9.94 -19.44
C THR A 116 19.02 -8.94 -18.93
N LEU A 117 18.82 -8.36 -17.74
CA LEU A 117 19.76 -7.40 -17.15
C LEU A 117 20.98 -8.06 -16.49
N ALA A 118 20.83 -9.27 -15.92
CA ALA A 118 21.96 -10.05 -15.40
C ALA A 118 22.93 -10.51 -16.51
N ALA A 119 22.47 -10.56 -17.77
CA ALA A 119 23.29 -10.87 -18.93
C ALA A 119 23.90 -9.63 -19.62
N THR A 120 23.48 -8.40 -19.27
CA THR A 120 23.96 -7.17 -19.91
C THR A 120 24.92 -6.33 -19.04
N GLN A 121 25.09 -6.68 -17.76
CA GLN A 121 26.17 -6.17 -16.94
C GLN A 121 27.41 -7.05 -17.12
N HIS A 122 28.37 -6.55 -17.92
CA HIS A 122 29.84 -6.78 -17.99
C HIS A 122 30.53 -8.03 -17.39
N ASP A 123 29.84 -9.13 -17.11
CA ASP A 123 30.43 -10.37 -16.60
C ASP A 123 30.01 -11.54 -17.50
N ALA A 124 30.81 -11.77 -18.55
CA ALA A 124 30.66 -12.89 -19.48
C ALA A 124 30.95 -14.28 -18.84
N GLN A 125 30.75 -14.42 -17.53
CA GLN A 125 31.06 -15.61 -16.74
C GLN A 125 30.00 -15.94 -15.67
N ILE A 126 28.78 -15.41 -15.80
CA ILE A 126 27.68 -15.83 -14.92
C ILE A 126 26.99 -17.05 -15.54
N SER A 127 26.96 -18.16 -14.81
CA SER A 127 26.30 -19.40 -15.26
C SER A 127 24.79 -19.17 -15.43
N HIS A 128 24.19 -19.94 -16.34
CA HIS A 128 22.76 -19.87 -16.64
C HIS A 128 21.90 -20.04 -15.37
N ASP A 129 22.35 -20.89 -14.44
CA ASP A 129 21.71 -21.12 -13.13
C ASP A 129 21.78 -19.89 -12.20
N ALA A 130 22.87 -19.14 -12.22
CA ALA A 130 23.02 -17.95 -11.37
C ALA A 130 22.15 -16.77 -11.86
N ILE A 131 22.00 -16.61 -13.18
CA ILE A 131 21.05 -15.65 -13.79
C ILE A 131 19.62 -16.00 -13.38
N GLU A 132 19.29 -17.29 -13.37
CA GLU A 132 17.98 -17.79 -13.00
C GLU A 132 17.67 -17.57 -11.50
N GLN A 133 18.64 -17.84 -10.62
CA GLN A 133 18.52 -17.57 -9.18
C GLN A 133 18.38 -16.06 -8.87
N ILE A 134 19.09 -15.19 -9.59
CA ILE A 134 18.94 -13.73 -9.46
C ILE A 134 17.56 -13.27 -9.94
N GLY A 135 17.08 -13.83 -11.05
CA GLY A 135 15.72 -13.58 -11.56
C GLY A 135 14.64 -13.99 -10.56
N ILE A 136 14.78 -15.17 -9.95
CA ILE A 136 13.88 -15.67 -8.91
C ILE A 136 13.93 -14.78 -7.66
N ASN A 137 15.12 -14.48 -7.12
CA ASN A 137 15.24 -13.63 -5.93
C ASN A 137 14.71 -12.20 -6.14
N ARG A 138 14.86 -11.63 -7.34
CA ARG A 138 14.27 -10.32 -7.67
C ARG A 138 12.77 -10.39 -7.87
N ALA A 139 12.26 -11.44 -8.53
CA ALA A 139 10.83 -11.68 -8.65
C ALA A 139 10.18 -11.91 -7.27
N LEU A 140 10.87 -12.60 -6.35
CA LEU A 140 10.43 -12.78 -4.97
C LEU A 140 10.41 -11.46 -4.18
N LYS A 141 11.43 -10.60 -4.34
CA LYS A 141 11.45 -9.24 -3.76
C LYS A 141 10.38 -8.31 -4.32
N ALA A 142 10.14 -8.34 -5.63
CA ALA A 142 9.03 -7.61 -6.24
C ALA A 142 7.69 -8.14 -5.72
N ALA A 143 7.58 -9.47 -5.56
CA ALA A 143 6.39 -10.11 -5.02
C ALA A 143 6.18 -9.86 -3.50
N GLU A 144 7.20 -9.48 -2.73
CA GLU A 144 7.05 -9.07 -1.31
C GLU A 144 6.27 -7.75 -1.18
N GLY A 145 6.34 -6.88 -2.19
CA GLY A 145 5.57 -5.63 -2.27
C GLY A 145 4.31 -5.72 -3.12
N ALA A 146 4.10 -6.84 -3.82
CA ALA A 146 2.97 -7.02 -4.73
C ALA A 146 1.66 -7.25 -3.98
N ASN A 147 0.60 -6.58 -4.44
CA ASN A 147 -0.74 -6.78 -3.93
C ASN A 147 -1.42 -7.98 -4.60
N LEU A 148 -0.95 -8.38 -5.78
CA LEU A 148 -1.56 -9.46 -6.56
C LEU A 148 -0.51 -10.13 -7.46
N LEU A 149 -0.52 -11.46 -7.49
CA LEU A 149 0.36 -12.26 -8.32
C LEU A 149 -0.44 -12.92 -9.47
N LEU A 150 0.15 -13.00 -10.66
CA LEU A 150 -0.34 -13.87 -11.74
C LEU A 150 0.64 -15.03 -11.93
N ALA A 151 0.23 -16.22 -11.50
CA ALA A 151 0.97 -17.45 -11.76
C ALA A 151 0.61 -17.99 -13.15
N VAL A 152 1.47 -17.75 -14.13
CA VAL A 152 1.28 -18.15 -15.53
C VAL A 152 1.89 -19.52 -15.79
N LEU A 153 1.04 -20.51 -16.07
CA LEU A 153 1.40 -21.88 -16.44
C LEU A 153 1.06 -22.16 -17.90
N ASP A 154 1.84 -23.03 -18.54
CA ASP A 154 1.56 -23.52 -19.90
C ASP A 154 0.66 -24.77 -19.83
N ARG A 155 -0.61 -24.62 -20.23
CA ARG A 155 -1.61 -25.71 -20.22
C ARG A 155 -1.27 -26.84 -21.20
N SER A 156 -0.48 -26.55 -22.23
CA SER A 156 -0.12 -27.50 -23.29
C SER A 156 0.98 -28.49 -22.89
N ARG A 157 1.54 -28.36 -21.69
CA ARG A 157 2.65 -29.17 -21.20
C ARG A 157 2.28 -29.92 -19.92
N PRO A 158 2.85 -31.12 -19.70
CA PRO A 158 2.68 -31.81 -18.43
C PRO A 158 3.32 -31.00 -17.30
N TRP A 159 2.76 -31.16 -16.10
CA TRP A 159 3.29 -30.59 -14.87
C TRP A 159 4.77 -30.96 -14.66
N GLY A 160 5.58 -30.00 -14.22
CA GLY A 160 6.99 -30.22 -13.90
C GLY A 160 7.47 -29.44 -12.67
N GLU A 161 8.68 -29.74 -12.20
CA GLU A 161 9.25 -29.18 -10.96
C GLU A 161 9.27 -27.64 -10.92
N GLU A 162 9.57 -27.00 -12.03
CA GLU A 162 9.55 -25.54 -12.12
C GLU A 162 8.13 -24.95 -11.94
N ASP A 163 7.04 -25.70 -12.22
CA ASP A 163 5.66 -25.21 -11.98
C ASP A 163 5.39 -25.21 -10.47
N GLN A 164 5.90 -26.25 -9.79
CA GLN A 164 5.84 -26.34 -8.33
C GLN A 164 6.58 -25.17 -7.69
N LYS A 165 7.78 -24.82 -8.17
CA LYS A 165 8.53 -23.65 -7.68
C LYS A 165 7.75 -22.34 -7.83
N VAL A 166 7.02 -22.17 -8.92
CA VAL A 166 6.17 -20.99 -9.14
C VAL A 166 5.03 -20.96 -8.12
N LEU A 167 4.34 -22.08 -7.90
CA LEU A 167 3.26 -22.13 -6.90
C LEU A 167 3.79 -21.94 -5.47
N ASP A 168 4.94 -22.52 -5.14
CA ASP A 168 5.57 -22.37 -3.82
C ASP A 168 5.91 -20.90 -3.54
N ALA A 169 6.37 -20.15 -4.55
CA ALA A 169 6.64 -18.71 -4.44
C ALA A 169 5.39 -17.86 -4.22
N CYS A 170 4.20 -18.39 -4.55
CA CYS A 170 2.92 -17.71 -4.41
C CYS A 170 2.16 -18.11 -3.13
N GLN A 171 2.66 -19.07 -2.34
CA GLN A 171 1.95 -19.54 -1.15
C GLN A 171 1.68 -18.41 -0.14
N GLY A 172 0.44 -18.34 0.35
CA GLY A 172 0.01 -17.35 1.34
C GLY A 172 -0.13 -15.93 0.78
N ARG A 173 -0.13 -15.76 -0.55
CA ARG A 173 -0.29 -14.47 -1.24
C ARG A 173 -1.49 -14.49 -2.16
N ASP A 174 -2.14 -13.35 -2.30
CA ASP A 174 -3.25 -13.15 -3.23
C ASP A 174 -2.77 -13.41 -4.67
N THR A 175 -3.27 -14.51 -5.24
CA THR A 175 -2.77 -15.01 -6.52
C THR A 175 -3.89 -15.46 -7.44
N ILE A 176 -3.74 -15.15 -8.72
CA ILE A 176 -4.54 -15.67 -9.84
C ILE A 176 -3.72 -16.73 -10.56
N LEU A 177 -4.32 -17.88 -10.82
CA LEU A 177 -3.76 -18.90 -11.69
C LEU A 177 -4.14 -18.60 -13.14
N VAL A 178 -3.15 -18.43 -14.01
CA VAL A 178 -3.37 -18.23 -15.44
C VAL A 178 -2.86 -19.45 -16.20
N LEU A 179 -3.77 -20.21 -16.78
CA LEU A 179 -3.49 -21.36 -17.64
C LEU A 179 -3.46 -20.89 -19.09
N ASN A 180 -2.26 -20.54 -19.55
CA ASN A 180 -2.06 -20.02 -20.90
C ASN A 180 -1.95 -21.15 -21.94
N LYS A 181 -2.13 -20.78 -23.21
CA LYS A 181 -2.12 -21.66 -24.39
C LYS A 181 -3.31 -22.62 -24.45
N CYS A 182 -4.50 -22.14 -24.07
CA CYS A 182 -5.74 -22.92 -24.17
C CYS A 182 -6.16 -23.26 -25.62
N ASP A 183 -5.52 -22.63 -26.61
CA ASP A 183 -5.62 -22.97 -28.03
C ASP A 183 -4.94 -24.31 -28.38
N LEU A 184 -4.07 -24.83 -27.50
CA LEU A 184 -3.39 -26.11 -27.66
C LEU A 184 -4.06 -27.22 -26.83
N PRO A 185 -3.84 -28.50 -27.17
CA PRO A 185 -4.36 -29.61 -26.40
C PRO A 185 -3.90 -29.60 -24.94
N ASP A 186 -4.84 -29.85 -24.04
CA ASP A 186 -4.59 -29.88 -22.60
C ASP A 186 -3.69 -31.06 -22.19
N ALA A 187 -2.53 -30.75 -21.64
CA ALA A 187 -1.62 -31.73 -21.06
C ALA A 187 -1.34 -31.49 -19.58
N LEU A 188 -1.80 -30.37 -19.02
CA LEU A 188 -1.50 -29.95 -17.66
C LEU A 188 -2.51 -30.54 -16.68
N LYS A 189 -2.09 -31.59 -15.95
CA LYS A 189 -2.91 -32.21 -14.92
C LYS A 189 -2.53 -31.72 -13.53
N LEU A 190 -3.26 -30.73 -13.05
CA LEU A 190 -3.21 -30.28 -11.65
C LEU A 190 -3.95 -31.27 -10.75
N SER A 191 -3.27 -31.83 -9.76
CA SER A 191 -3.91 -32.66 -8.73
C SER A 191 -4.82 -31.81 -7.83
N GLN A 192 -5.84 -32.43 -7.23
CA GLN A 192 -6.73 -31.72 -6.31
C GLN A 192 -5.95 -31.13 -5.13
N ALA A 193 -4.97 -31.86 -4.60
CA ALA A 193 -4.09 -31.39 -3.53
C ALA A 193 -3.31 -30.12 -3.92
N GLN A 194 -2.87 -29.99 -5.18
CA GLN A 194 -2.20 -28.77 -5.65
C GLN A 194 -3.16 -27.59 -5.77
N LYS A 195 -4.40 -27.84 -6.21
CA LYS A 195 -5.45 -26.81 -6.26
C LYS A 195 -5.82 -26.32 -4.86
N ASP A 196 -5.98 -27.26 -3.92
CA ASP A 196 -6.36 -26.95 -2.54
C ASP A 196 -5.22 -26.28 -1.76
N ALA A 197 -3.96 -26.71 -1.98
CA ALA A 197 -2.80 -26.10 -1.34
C ALA A 197 -2.54 -24.67 -1.84
N PHE A 198 -2.86 -24.39 -3.10
CA PHE A 198 -2.66 -23.09 -3.69
C PHE A 198 -3.83 -22.13 -3.44
N ALA A 199 -5.07 -22.63 -3.46
CA ALA A 199 -6.30 -21.87 -3.23
C ALA A 199 -6.33 -20.51 -3.96
N PRO A 200 -6.19 -20.49 -5.30
CA PRO A 200 -6.13 -19.23 -6.04
C PRO A 200 -7.44 -18.46 -5.91
N LEU A 201 -7.34 -17.14 -5.93
CA LEU A 201 -8.51 -16.25 -5.96
C LEU A 201 -9.35 -16.47 -7.22
N HIS A 202 -8.67 -16.79 -8.33
CA HIS A 202 -9.29 -17.05 -9.62
C HIS A 202 -8.40 -17.95 -10.48
N ILE A 203 -9.03 -18.72 -11.38
CA ILE A 203 -8.35 -19.52 -12.40
C ILE A 203 -8.85 -19.04 -13.75
N ALA A 204 -7.96 -18.46 -14.56
CA ALA A 204 -8.25 -18.01 -15.91
C ALA A 204 -7.56 -18.93 -16.93
N GLU A 205 -8.32 -19.45 -17.90
CA GLU A 205 -7.77 -20.12 -19.07
C GLU A 205 -7.70 -19.13 -20.23
N ILE A 206 -6.51 -18.93 -20.78
CA ILE A 206 -6.28 -17.93 -21.83
C ILE A 206 -5.40 -18.48 -22.94
N SER A 207 -5.44 -17.80 -24.09
CA SER A 207 -4.41 -17.89 -25.10
C SER A 207 -3.96 -16.48 -25.46
N CYS A 208 -2.72 -16.13 -25.12
CA CYS A 208 -2.16 -14.85 -25.57
C CYS A 208 -1.96 -14.79 -27.10
N GLU A 209 -1.92 -15.94 -27.78
CA GLU A 209 -1.74 -16.01 -29.24
C GLU A 209 -3.04 -15.70 -29.97
N SER A 210 -4.13 -16.39 -29.61
CA SER A 210 -5.46 -16.15 -30.20
C SER A 210 -6.24 -15.03 -29.53
N LYS A 211 -5.73 -14.52 -28.39
CA LYS A 211 -6.38 -13.57 -27.46
C LYS A 211 -7.61 -14.11 -26.74
N ASP A 212 -7.89 -15.41 -26.86
CA ASP A 212 -9.00 -16.04 -26.17
C ASP A 212 -8.82 -15.96 -24.64
N GLY A 213 -9.90 -15.69 -23.91
CA GLY A 213 -9.92 -15.55 -22.45
C GLY A 213 -9.15 -14.35 -21.86
N CYS A 214 -8.40 -13.57 -22.67
CA CYS A 214 -7.57 -12.48 -22.16
C CYS A 214 -8.40 -11.27 -21.69
N GLU A 215 -9.41 -10.86 -22.45
CA GLU A 215 -10.33 -9.77 -22.06
C GLU A 215 -11.13 -10.12 -20.78
N PRO A 216 -11.74 -11.32 -20.65
CA PRO A 216 -12.35 -11.74 -19.38
C PRO A 216 -11.41 -11.70 -18.18
N LEU A 217 -10.13 -12.05 -18.36
CA LEU A 217 -9.11 -11.95 -17.30
C LEU A 217 -8.89 -10.49 -16.88
N VAL A 218 -8.78 -9.56 -17.85
CA VAL A 218 -8.62 -8.13 -17.56
C VAL A 218 -9.85 -7.58 -16.82
N GLN A 219 -11.06 -7.89 -17.29
CA GLN A 219 -12.30 -7.47 -16.62
C GLN A 219 -12.40 -8.00 -15.19
N TRP A 220 -11.97 -9.25 -14.96
CA TRP A 220 -11.92 -9.82 -13.61
C TRP A 220 -10.94 -9.07 -12.72
N LEU A 221 -9.74 -8.74 -13.23
CA LEU A 221 -8.75 -7.94 -12.52
C LEU A 221 -9.32 -6.57 -12.14
N GLU A 222 -9.97 -5.87 -13.08
CA GLU A 222 -10.59 -4.57 -12.83
C GLU A 222 -11.64 -4.64 -11.73
N GLN A 223 -12.54 -5.63 -11.81
CA GLN A 223 -13.60 -5.80 -10.83
C GLN A 223 -13.03 -6.10 -9.45
N TYR A 224 -12.12 -7.07 -9.35
CA TYR A 224 -11.48 -7.44 -8.08
C TYR A 224 -10.75 -6.25 -7.45
N MET A 225 -9.96 -5.53 -8.24
CA MET A 225 -9.22 -4.37 -7.76
C MET A 225 -10.15 -3.24 -7.30
N THR A 226 -11.26 -3.02 -8.02
CA THR A 226 -12.26 -1.99 -7.69
C THR A 226 -13.02 -2.32 -6.42
N GLU A 227 -13.43 -3.57 -6.22
CA GLU A 227 -14.13 -4.02 -5.01
C GLU A 227 -13.25 -3.86 -3.77
N GLN A 228 -11.98 -4.25 -3.86
CA GLN A 228 -11.00 -4.10 -2.78
C GLN A 228 -10.68 -2.63 -2.48
N THR A 229 -10.73 -1.75 -3.50
CA THR A 229 -10.48 -0.31 -3.33
C THR A 229 -11.72 0.44 -2.81
N SER A 230 -12.93 -0.01 -3.15
CA SER A 230 -14.19 0.67 -2.79
C SER A 230 -14.67 0.36 -1.36
N ALA A 231 -14.20 -0.74 -0.76
CA ALA A 231 -14.58 -1.18 0.60
C ALA A 231 -14.03 -0.29 1.74
N THR A 232 -13.65 0.95 1.44
CA THR A 232 -12.63 1.71 2.15
C THR A 232 -13.19 3.05 2.60
N SER A 233 -13.58 3.09 3.88
CA SER A 233 -13.98 4.29 4.65
C SER A 233 -12.94 5.40 4.56
N ILE A 234 -13.29 6.64 4.94
CA ILE A 234 -12.39 7.81 5.05
C ILE A 234 -10.96 7.37 5.46
N MET A 235 -10.02 7.49 4.54
CA MET A 235 -8.64 7.00 4.66
C MET A 235 -7.66 8.14 4.52
N ILE A 236 -6.58 8.08 5.30
CA ILE A 236 -5.41 8.93 5.06
C ILE A 236 -4.46 8.23 4.10
N THR A 237 -3.98 8.97 3.11
CA THR A 237 -3.14 8.41 2.03
C THR A 237 -1.71 8.94 2.10
N ASN A 238 -1.52 10.16 2.61
CA ASN A 238 -0.22 10.83 2.60
C ASN A 238 0.53 10.67 3.92
N GLU A 239 1.85 10.45 3.84
CA GLU A 239 2.79 10.41 4.97
C GLU A 239 2.70 11.65 5.87
N ARG A 240 2.52 12.84 5.29
CA ARG A 240 2.33 14.08 6.06
C ARG A 240 1.10 14.01 6.97
N GLN A 241 0.00 13.43 6.49
CA GLN A 241 -1.24 13.28 7.28
C GLN A 241 -1.04 12.26 8.40
N ARG A 242 -0.30 11.17 8.13
CA ARG A 242 0.06 10.17 9.13
C ARG A 242 0.90 10.78 10.25
N ASP A 243 1.93 11.55 9.90
CA ASP A 243 2.85 12.11 10.90
C ASP A 243 2.14 13.16 11.78
N ALA A 244 1.31 14.01 11.17
CA ALA A 244 0.42 14.92 11.89
C ALA A 244 -0.55 14.19 12.85
N LEU A 245 -1.18 13.10 12.40
CA LEU A 245 -2.06 12.29 13.26
C LEU A 245 -1.29 11.55 14.36
N LYS A 246 -0.06 11.10 14.12
CA LYS A 246 0.79 10.46 15.12
C LYS A 246 1.14 11.42 16.25
N GLU A 247 1.56 12.64 15.92
CA GLU A 247 1.83 13.67 16.92
C GLU A 247 0.55 14.06 17.66
N ALA A 248 -0.58 14.23 16.96
CA ALA A 248 -1.86 14.50 17.62
C ALA A 248 -2.26 13.38 18.61
N HIS A 249 -2.13 12.11 18.21
CA HIS A 249 -2.42 10.97 19.07
C HIS A 249 -1.54 10.95 20.32
N LYS A 250 -0.25 11.21 20.18
CA LYS A 250 0.71 11.28 21.28
C LYS A 250 0.31 12.33 22.32
N TYR A 251 -0.03 13.54 21.90
CA TYR A 251 -0.46 14.59 22.83
C TYR A 251 -1.80 14.28 23.49
N LEU A 252 -2.75 13.67 22.75
CA LEU A 252 -4.02 13.22 23.34
C LEU A 252 -3.82 12.13 24.39
N GLN A 253 -2.91 11.18 24.16
CA GLN A 253 -2.56 10.17 25.17
C GLN A 253 -1.90 10.79 26.40
N LYS A 254 -0.97 11.74 26.19
CA LYS A 254 -0.32 12.46 27.30
C LYS A 254 -1.32 13.21 28.18
N ALA A 255 -2.32 13.86 27.56
CA ALA A 255 -3.41 14.52 28.27
C ALA A 255 -4.24 13.54 29.13
N LEU A 256 -4.42 12.29 28.67
CA LEU A 256 -5.15 11.24 29.39
C LEU A 256 -4.35 10.60 30.53
N ASP A 257 -3.06 10.36 30.30
CA ASP A 257 -2.21 9.57 31.21
C ASP A 257 -1.60 10.45 32.32
N GLU A 258 -1.18 11.67 31.99
CA GLU A 258 -0.39 12.53 32.87
C GLU A 258 -1.09 13.85 33.20
N GLY A 259 -1.85 14.40 32.25
CA GLY A 259 -2.35 15.78 32.31
C GLY A 259 -3.10 16.12 33.60
N LEU A 260 -4.07 15.29 34.01
CA LEU A 260 -4.86 15.56 35.24
C LEU A 260 -4.07 15.44 36.54
N SER A 261 -3.01 14.65 36.56
CA SER A 261 -2.15 14.53 37.74
C SER A 261 -1.26 15.75 37.94
N LEU A 262 -0.99 16.48 36.85
CA LEU A 262 -0.15 17.66 36.82
C LEU A 262 -0.96 18.96 36.93
N GLY A 263 -2.20 18.98 36.43
CA GLY A 263 -3.12 20.11 36.53
C GLY A 263 -3.85 20.39 35.20
N PRO A 264 -5.00 21.08 35.23
CA PRO A 264 -5.78 21.42 34.03
C PRO A 264 -4.97 22.23 32.99
N GLU A 265 -3.98 23.01 33.41
CA GLU A 265 -3.06 23.75 32.54
C GLU A 265 -2.21 22.84 31.63
N PHE A 266 -1.83 21.65 32.11
CA PHE A 266 -1.09 20.67 31.30
C PHE A 266 -2.01 19.98 30.29
N VAL A 267 -3.25 19.69 30.69
CA VAL A 267 -4.29 19.18 29.79
C VAL A 267 -4.56 20.19 28.66
N ALA A 268 -4.66 21.48 28.99
CA ALA A 268 -4.89 22.53 28.00
C ALA A 268 -3.75 22.61 26.98
N GLU A 269 -2.50 22.57 27.45
CA GLU A 269 -1.33 22.63 26.60
C GLU A 269 -1.22 21.41 25.67
N ASP A 270 -1.43 20.21 26.19
CA ASP A 270 -1.42 18.99 25.37
C ASP A 270 -2.58 19.00 24.34
N LEU A 271 -3.77 19.48 24.70
CA LEU A 271 -4.88 19.66 23.74
C LEU A 271 -4.58 20.72 22.68
N ARG A 272 -3.86 21.79 23.03
CA ARG A 272 -3.40 22.83 22.10
C ARG A 272 -2.40 22.27 21.09
N ALA A 273 -1.42 21.52 21.56
CA ALA A 273 -0.43 20.84 20.73
C ALA A 273 -1.09 19.81 19.80
N ALA A 274 -2.00 18.97 20.31
CA ALA A 274 -2.76 18.02 19.49
C ALA A 274 -3.56 18.72 18.39
N ARG A 275 -4.20 19.86 18.70
CA ARG A 275 -4.95 20.66 17.73
C ARG A 275 -4.03 21.21 16.64
N GLN A 276 -2.86 21.74 16.99
CA GLN A 276 -1.90 22.28 16.03
C GLN A 276 -1.45 21.22 15.03
N SER A 277 -1.13 20.00 15.50
CA SER A 277 -0.81 18.88 14.61
C SER A 277 -1.98 18.54 13.67
N LEU A 278 -3.23 18.57 14.16
CA LEU A 278 -4.40 18.30 13.30
C LEU A 278 -4.66 19.39 12.26
N VAL A 279 -4.34 20.66 12.55
CA VAL A 279 -4.48 21.78 11.61
C VAL A 279 -3.55 21.61 10.40
N GLN A 280 -2.38 21.00 10.59
CA GLN A 280 -1.46 20.68 9.49
C GLN A 280 -2.07 19.72 8.44
N ILE A 281 -3.06 18.91 8.83
CA ILE A 281 -3.75 17.97 7.93
C ILE A 281 -4.61 18.70 6.90
N THR A 282 -5.32 19.76 7.31
CA THR A 282 -6.21 20.54 6.43
C THR A 282 -5.44 21.54 5.58
N GLY A 283 -4.12 21.65 5.76
CA GLY A 283 -3.27 22.57 5.01
C GLY A 283 -3.48 24.04 5.37
N GLN A 284 -4.18 24.32 6.47
CA GLN A 284 -4.22 25.66 7.02
C GLN A 284 -2.85 25.96 7.61
N VAL A 285 -2.09 26.82 6.92
CA VAL A 285 -0.81 27.34 7.41
C VAL A 285 -1.11 28.24 8.60
N SER A 286 -0.68 27.87 9.79
CA SER A 286 -0.80 28.72 10.96
C SER A 286 0.28 29.82 10.95
N SER A 287 0.03 30.91 11.67
CA SER A 287 1.01 31.97 11.87
C SER A 287 2.32 31.44 12.47
N GLU A 288 2.23 30.41 13.30
CA GLU A 288 3.36 29.74 13.95
C GLU A 288 4.21 28.95 12.96
N ASP A 289 3.59 28.24 12.00
CA ASP A 289 4.32 27.53 10.93
C ASP A 289 5.14 28.51 10.06
N ILE A 290 4.60 29.72 9.83
CA ILE A 290 5.31 30.79 9.11
C ILE A 290 6.47 31.32 9.95
N LEU A 291 6.26 31.54 11.25
CA LEU A 291 7.29 32.00 12.17
C LEU A 291 8.42 30.97 12.30
N GLU A 292 8.11 29.69 12.48
CA GLU A 292 9.09 28.61 12.59
C GLU A 292 9.89 28.46 11.29
N ALA A 293 9.24 28.56 10.12
CA ALA A 293 9.92 28.57 8.82
C ALA A 293 10.84 29.80 8.63
N ILE A 294 10.46 30.96 9.18
CA ILE A 294 11.31 32.15 9.19
C ILE A 294 12.53 31.91 10.09
N PHE A 295 12.36 31.34 11.29
CA PHE A 295 13.46 31.09 12.22
C PHE A 295 14.40 29.94 11.81
N THR A 296 13.89 28.90 11.14
CA THR A 296 14.73 27.81 10.61
C THR A 296 15.48 28.21 9.33
N ARG A 297 14.90 29.10 8.51
CA ARG A 297 15.50 29.49 7.22
C ARG A 297 16.35 30.75 7.30
N PHE A 298 16.04 31.62 8.26
CA PHE A 298 16.91 32.71 8.69
C PHE A 298 17.48 32.34 10.05
N CYS A 299 18.60 31.63 10.06
CA CYS A 299 19.54 31.71 11.17
C CYS A 299 19.90 33.20 11.34
N ILE A 300 19.19 33.91 12.22
CA ILE A 300 19.66 35.20 12.71
C ILE A 300 20.81 34.86 13.63
N GLY A 301 22.01 34.84 13.06
CA GLY A 301 23.23 34.81 13.83
C GLY A 301 23.24 35.99 14.80
N LYS A 302 23.08 35.68 16.08
CA LYS A 302 23.95 36.12 17.16
C LYS A 302 23.87 35.13 18.31
#